data_AF-A0A2N7NCE9-F1
#
_entry.id   AF-A0A2N7NCE9-F1
#
_cell.length_a   1.000
_cell.length_b   1.000
_cell.length_c   1.000
_cell.angle_alpha   90.00
_cell.angle_beta   90.00
_cell.angle_gamma   90.00
#
_symmetry.space_group_name_H-M   'P 1'
#
loop_
_entity.id
_entity.type
_entity.pdbx_description
1 polymer ?
#
loop_
_entity_poly.entity_id
_entity_poly.type
_entity_poly.pdbx_seq_one_letter_code
_entity_poly.pdbx_strand_id
1 'polypeptide(L)'
;MKKTKRNLTLASIVIVIIIMHSQRNTKPNFTFPECEEERSVNSNVTFYIDNQIGNKEELKGRLQEAVKMSNTILSNSCIPITRVFKDSHSVSISHDSMSISSVHSDLKQAISSSKVNSFLDAPKEQYVLVLSDNHPLVIEEEINGMTMVNLNDSFVLLAEDFPITVLEHELGHLGWAMHERPNSESGDFWIMEQVFAANRSKVKPYSGAFHCSNYGTVMSYSEKVVPAYSSPLISNNGEPCGNEEYADNARVMREYAKTLQ
;
A
#
# COMPACT_ATOMS: atom_id res chain seq x y z
N MET A 1 -1.22 -39.77 -40.95
CA MET A 1 -0.77 -38.39 -40.64
C MET A 1 -1.73 -37.56 -39.78
N LYS A 2 -3.05 -37.48 -40.06
CA LYS A 2 -3.99 -36.64 -39.26
C LYS A 2 -4.15 -37.07 -37.78
N LYS A 3 -4.23 -38.39 -37.48
CA LYS A 3 -4.37 -38.91 -36.11
C LYS A 3 -3.17 -38.60 -35.21
N THR A 4 -1.95 -38.71 -35.75
CA THR A 4 -0.70 -38.45 -35.02
C THR A 4 -0.57 -36.97 -34.64
N LYS A 5 -0.93 -36.06 -35.55
CA LYS A 5 -0.96 -34.61 -35.25
C LYS A 5 -1.99 -34.28 -34.16
N ARG A 6 -3.19 -34.87 -34.21
CA ARG A 6 -4.25 -34.68 -33.21
C ARG A 6 -3.83 -35.15 -31.80
N ASN A 7 -3.16 -36.30 -31.72
CA ASN A 7 -2.68 -36.85 -30.44
C ASN A 7 -1.53 -36.01 -29.85
N LEU A 8 -0.64 -35.49 -30.71
CA LEU A 8 0.44 -34.60 -30.28
C LEU A 8 -0.11 -33.27 -29.75
N THR A 9 -1.10 -32.67 -30.43
CA THR A 9 -1.76 -31.46 -29.95
C THR A 9 -2.48 -31.67 -28.62
N LEU A 10 -3.17 -32.80 -28.43
CA LEU A 10 -3.83 -33.11 -27.17
C LEU A 10 -2.82 -33.27 -26.02
N ALA A 11 -1.69 -33.94 -26.27
CA ALA A 11 -0.63 -34.12 -25.28
C ALA A 11 0.00 -32.77 -24.88
N SER A 12 0.25 -31.88 -25.84
CA SER A 12 0.76 -30.54 -25.56
C SER A 12 -0.20 -29.72 -24.71
N ILE A 13 -1.51 -29.76 -24.98
CA ILE A 13 -2.52 -29.07 -24.16
C ILE A 13 -2.53 -29.61 -22.74
N VAL A 14 -2.49 -30.93 -22.56
CA VAL A 14 -2.45 -31.55 -21.22
C VAL A 14 -1.17 -31.17 -20.47
N ILE A 15 -0.02 -31.14 -21.14
CA ILE A 15 1.24 -30.72 -20.52
C ILE A 15 1.17 -29.24 -20.08
N VAL A 16 0.64 -28.36 -20.92
CA VAL A 16 0.46 -26.94 -20.56
C VAL A 16 -0.48 -26.81 -19.36
N ILE A 17 -1.60 -27.54 -19.34
CA ILE A 17 -2.53 -27.54 -18.20
C ILE A 17 -1.84 -28.03 -16.92
N ILE A 18 -1.04 -29.10 -16.99
CA ILE A 18 -0.29 -29.62 -15.84
C ILE A 18 0.74 -28.59 -15.35
N ILE A 19 1.48 -27.93 -16.25
CA ILE A 19 2.45 -26.89 -15.89
C ILE A 19 1.74 -25.70 -15.25
N MET A 20 0.65 -25.20 -15.85
CA MET A 20 -0.15 -24.11 -15.30
C MET A 20 -0.71 -24.45 -13.92
N HIS A 21 -1.19 -25.68 -13.71
CA HIS A 21 -1.71 -26.12 -12.42
C HIS A 21 -0.60 -26.29 -11.37
N SER A 22 0.58 -26.77 -11.79
CA SER A 22 1.75 -26.89 -10.93
C SER A 22 2.29 -25.53 -10.48
N GLN A 23 2.35 -24.54 -11.38
CA GLN A 23 2.80 -23.18 -11.06
C GLN A 23 1.81 -22.42 -10.18
N ARG A 24 0.52 -22.77 -10.21
CA ARG A 24 -0.52 -22.14 -9.38
C ARG A 24 -0.45 -22.56 -7.91
N ASN A 25 0.17 -23.71 -7.62
CA ASN A 25 0.18 -24.34 -6.30
C ASN A 25 1.55 -24.28 -5.57
N THR A 26 2.54 -23.59 -6.11
CA THR A 26 3.81 -23.36 -5.40
C THR A 26 3.57 -22.44 -4.21
N LYS A 27 3.83 -22.96 -3.00
CA LYS A 27 3.86 -22.14 -1.79
C LYS A 27 4.93 -21.04 -1.94
N PRO A 28 4.70 -19.84 -1.43
CA PRO A 28 5.71 -18.78 -1.49
C PRO A 28 6.92 -19.18 -0.65
N ASN A 29 8.11 -18.84 -1.13
CA ASN A 29 9.36 -18.95 -0.40
C ASN A 29 10.08 -17.61 -0.50
N PHE A 30 9.75 -16.72 0.44
CA PHE A 30 10.30 -15.38 0.46
C PHE A 30 11.71 -15.37 1.06
N THR A 31 12.62 -14.68 0.39
CA THR A 31 13.95 -14.36 0.90
C THR A 31 14.05 -12.85 1.01
N PHE A 32 14.33 -12.36 2.22
CA PHE A 32 14.51 -10.94 2.52
C PHE A 32 15.99 -10.65 2.77
N PRO A 33 16.47 -9.44 2.46
CA PRO A 33 17.84 -9.04 2.73
C PRO A 33 18.13 -8.98 4.23
N GLU A 34 19.40 -9.17 4.59
CA GLU A 34 19.88 -8.82 5.93
C GLU A 34 19.93 -7.29 6.05
N CYS A 35 19.26 -6.76 7.05
CA CYS A 35 19.22 -5.32 7.30
C CYS A 35 20.35 -4.92 8.25
N GLU A 36 21.08 -3.87 7.90
CA GLU A 36 21.96 -3.23 8.87
C GLU A 36 21.12 -2.63 10.01
N GLU A 37 21.63 -2.68 11.24
CA GLU A 37 20.98 -2.03 12.38
C GLU A 37 21.06 -0.50 12.24
N GLU A 38 20.12 0.07 11.50
CA GLU A 38 19.91 1.51 11.42
C GLU A 38 19.01 1.99 12.56
N ARG A 39 19.24 3.22 13.04
CA ARG A 39 18.38 3.84 14.04
C ARG A 39 17.00 4.10 13.43
N SER A 40 16.00 3.31 13.85
CA SER A 40 14.61 3.49 13.41
C SER A 40 14.01 4.79 13.93
N VAL A 41 13.18 5.43 13.11
CA VAL A 41 12.34 6.57 13.49
C VAL A 41 10.91 6.12 13.74
N ASN A 42 10.33 6.57 14.85
CA ASN A 42 8.92 6.32 15.13
C ASN A 42 8.04 7.21 14.24
N SER A 43 7.07 6.60 13.58
CA SER A 43 5.97 7.25 12.87
C SER A 43 4.67 6.89 13.59
N ASN A 44 4.08 7.88 14.25
CA ASN A 44 2.87 7.73 15.05
C ASN A 44 1.64 7.77 14.14
N VAL A 45 0.71 6.84 14.34
CA VAL A 45 -0.55 6.76 13.59
C VAL A 45 -1.72 6.97 14.55
N THR A 46 -2.51 8.01 14.31
CA THR A 46 -3.74 8.32 15.04
C THR A 46 -4.95 7.96 14.19
N PHE A 47 -5.86 7.16 14.72
CA PHE A 47 -7.05 6.70 13.99
C PHE A 47 -8.28 7.53 14.39
N TYR A 48 -9.06 7.93 13.40
CA TYR A 48 -10.38 8.54 13.57
C TYR A 48 -11.40 7.58 12.95
N ILE A 49 -12.30 7.04 13.77
CA ILE A 49 -13.24 5.99 13.39
C ILE A 49 -14.63 6.61 13.30
N ASP A 50 -15.29 6.47 12.16
CA ASP A 50 -16.65 6.97 12.00
C ASP A 50 -17.61 6.33 13.02
N ASN A 51 -18.49 7.15 13.58
CA ASN A 51 -19.48 6.74 14.57
C ASN A 51 -20.44 5.69 14.02
N GLN A 52 -20.65 5.66 12.70
CA GLN A 52 -21.53 4.70 12.03
C GLN A 52 -21.02 3.25 12.08
N ILE A 53 -19.73 3.06 12.34
CA ILE A 53 -19.14 1.74 12.52
C ILE A 53 -19.62 1.14 13.85
N GLY A 54 -20.27 -0.03 13.77
CA GLY A 54 -20.88 -0.69 14.92
C GLY A 54 -19.84 -1.31 15.87
N ASN A 55 -18.96 -2.17 15.35
CA ASN A 55 -18.02 -2.94 16.17
C ASN A 55 -16.63 -2.29 16.27
N LYS A 56 -16.55 -1.16 16.97
CA LYS A 56 -15.31 -0.37 17.08
C LYS A 56 -14.15 -1.10 17.78
N GLU A 57 -14.45 -2.00 18.73
CA GLU A 57 -13.39 -2.75 19.44
C GLU A 57 -12.74 -3.82 18.55
N GLU A 58 -13.53 -4.56 17.77
CA GLU A 58 -12.99 -5.49 16.77
C GLU A 58 -12.15 -4.74 15.72
N LEU A 59 -12.69 -3.63 15.19
CA LEU A 59 -11.96 -2.79 14.25
C LEU A 59 -10.64 -2.28 14.84
N LYS A 60 -10.63 -1.84 16.11
CA LYS A 60 -9.40 -1.42 16.79
C LYS A 60 -8.36 -2.55 16.84
N GLY A 61 -8.79 -3.78 17.10
CA GLY A 61 -7.93 -4.97 17.02
C GLY A 61 -7.33 -5.16 15.63
N ARG A 62 -8.14 -5.04 14.57
CA ARG A 62 -7.67 -5.10 13.17
C ARG A 62 -6.69 -3.98 12.83
N LEU A 63 -6.94 -2.75 13.27
CA LEU A 63 -6.04 -1.61 13.06
C LEU A 63 -4.69 -1.80 13.75
N GLN A 64 -4.68 -2.37 14.97
CA GLN A 64 -3.44 -2.76 15.65
C GLN A 64 -2.69 -3.86 14.89
N GLU A 65 -3.41 -4.82 14.33
CA GLU A 65 -2.83 -5.87 13.50
C GLU A 65 -2.25 -5.28 12.20
N ALA A 66 -2.94 -4.33 11.58
CA ALA A 66 -2.46 -3.59 10.41
C ALA A 66 -1.16 -2.82 10.70
N VAL A 67 -1.07 -2.15 11.85
CA VAL A 67 0.18 -1.50 12.29
C VAL A 67 1.31 -2.52 12.52
N LYS A 68 1.00 -3.73 13.02
CA LYS A 68 2.01 -4.79 13.13
C LYS A 68 2.45 -5.28 11.75
N MET A 69 1.52 -5.49 10.83
CA MET A 69 1.81 -5.87 9.45
C MET A 69 2.66 -4.81 8.73
N SER A 70 2.33 -3.52 8.90
CA SER A 70 3.16 -2.40 8.46
C SER A 70 4.61 -2.54 8.91
N ASN A 71 4.83 -2.81 10.20
CA ASN A 71 6.17 -2.99 10.74
C ASN A 71 6.87 -4.24 10.18
N THR A 72 6.14 -5.33 9.92
CA THR A 72 6.68 -6.50 9.22
C THR A 72 7.12 -6.14 7.80
N ILE A 73 6.30 -5.41 7.05
CA ILE A 73 6.59 -4.96 5.68
C ILE A 73 7.84 -4.05 5.66
N LEU A 74 7.90 -3.07 6.57
CA LEU A 74 9.04 -2.17 6.71
C LEU A 74 10.33 -2.92 7.07
N SER A 75 10.25 -3.85 8.02
CA SER A 75 11.39 -4.66 8.45
C SER A 75 11.89 -5.58 7.32
N ASN A 76 10.99 -6.27 6.62
CA ASN A 76 11.36 -7.14 5.50
C ASN A 76 11.99 -6.37 4.32
N SER A 77 11.79 -5.05 4.27
CA SER A 77 12.35 -4.14 3.27
C SER A 77 13.54 -3.31 3.76
N CYS A 78 14.03 -3.57 4.98
CA CYS A 78 15.09 -2.80 5.63
C CYS A 78 14.82 -1.28 5.65
N ILE A 79 13.58 -0.88 5.93
CA ILE A 79 13.20 0.53 6.05
C ILE A 79 13.23 0.90 7.54
N PRO A 80 14.03 1.91 7.96
CA PRO A 80 14.21 2.26 9.36
C PRO A 80 13.06 3.16 9.88
N ILE A 81 11.82 2.71 9.70
CA ILE A 81 10.61 3.34 10.25
C ILE A 81 9.90 2.32 11.12
N THR A 82 9.42 2.76 12.28
CA THR A 82 8.54 1.97 13.13
C THR A 82 7.19 2.67 13.26
N ARG A 83 6.14 2.05 12.75
CA ARG A 83 4.76 2.53 12.91
C ARG A 83 4.29 2.27 14.34
N VAL A 84 3.73 3.28 14.98
CA VAL A 84 3.22 3.21 16.35
C VAL A 84 1.73 3.53 16.33
N PHE A 85 0.90 2.61 16.80
CA PHE A 85 -0.51 2.90 17.09
C PHE A 85 -0.56 3.87 18.27
N LYS A 86 -0.83 5.15 18.02
CA LYS A 86 -0.77 6.19 19.04
C LYS A 86 -2.08 6.32 19.80
N ASP A 87 -3.17 6.55 19.09
CA ASP A 87 -4.51 6.71 19.68
C ASP A 87 -5.61 6.41 18.65
N SER A 88 -6.84 6.24 19.13
CA SER A 88 -8.05 6.10 18.31
C SER A 88 -9.20 6.91 18.89
N HIS A 89 -9.88 7.69 18.05
CA HIS A 89 -11.00 8.54 18.45
C HIS A 89 -12.22 8.26 17.57
N SER A 90 -13.42 8.36 18.13
CA SER A 90 -14.64 8.32 17.34
C SER A 90 -14.99 9.71 16.81
N VAL A 91 -15.40 9.79 15.55
CA VAL A 91 -15.80 11.05 14.87
C VAL A 91 -17.11 10.85 14.12
N SER A 92 -17.81 11.95 13.81
CA SER A 92 -18.98 11.89 12.94
C SER A 92 -18.61 12.45 11.58
N ILE A 93 -18.73 11.64 10.53
CA ILE A 93 -18.53 12.06 9.13
C ILE A 93 -19.88 12.12 8.42
N SER A 94 -20.04 13.07 7.50
CA SER A 94 -21.28 13.20 6.74
C SER A 94 -21.39 12.08 5.71
N HIS A 95 -22.56 11.43 5.63
CA HIS A 95 -22.86 10.49 4.56
C HIS A 95 -23.07 11.15 3.20
N ASP A 96 -23.28 12.47 3.15
CA ASP A 96 -23.42 13.19 1.88
C ASP A 96 -22.06 13.45 1.19
N SER A 97 -20.95 13.15 1.86
CA SER A 97 -19.61 13.33 1.32
C SER A 97 -19.26 12.23 0.33
N MET A 98 -19.14 12.57 -0.95
CA MET A 98 -18.88 11.62 -2.05
C MET A 98 -17.46 11.73 -2.62
N SER A 99 -16.54 12.41 -1.94
CA SER A 99 -15.14 12.53 -2.38
C SER A 99 -14.17 12.50 -1.21
N ILE A 100 -12.93 12.07 -1.45
CA ILE A 100 -11.89 12.08 -0.41
C ILE A 100 -11.63 13.49 0.15
N SER A 101 -11.72 14.53 -0.69
CA SER A 101 -11.60 15.93 -0.27
C SER A 101 -12.74 16.36 0.66
N SER A 102 -13.98 15.92 0.39
CA SER A 102 -15.12 16.29 1.22
C SER A 102 -15.11 15.55 2.56
N VAL A 103 -14.79 14.26 2.60
CA VAL A 103 -14.62 13.53 3.88
C VAL A 103 -13.45 14.07 4.70
N HIS A 104 -12.36 14.52 4.06
CA HIS A 104 -11.26 15.19 4.76
C HIS A 104 -11.70 16.54 5.36
N SER A 105 -12.55 17.29 4.65
CA SER A 105 -13.17 18.51 5.16
C SER A 105 -14.09 18.23 6.36
N ASP A 106 -14.89 17.17 6.30
CA ASP A 106 -15.75 16.74 7.41
C ASP A 106 -14.92 16.36 8.63
N LEU A 107 -13.85 15.58 8.45
CA LEU A 107 -12.93 15.24 9.53
C LEU A 107 -12.33 16.51 10.14
N LYS A 108 -11.86 17.45 9.31
CA LYS A 108 -11.31 18.73 9.76
C LYS A 108 -12.32 19.55 10.57
N GLN A 109 -13.60 19.49 10.23
CA GLN A 109 -14.66 20.09 11.03
C GLN A 109 -14.84 19.36 12.38
N ALA A 110 -14.81 18.03 12.37
CA ALA A 110 -15.01 17.20 13.56
C ALA A 110 -13.88 17.33 14.59
N ILE A 111 -12.61 17.41 14.15
CA ILE A 111 -11.44 17.41 15.04
C ILE A 111 -10.75 18.78 15.16
N SER A 112 -11.30 19.80 14.50
CA SER A 112 -10.76 21.15 14.31
C SER A 112 -9.56 21.28 13.36
N SER A 113 -9.53 22.42 12.65
CA SER A 113 -8.43 22.79 11.74
C SER A 113 -7.06 22.83 12.41
N SER A 114 -6.97 23.26 13.68
CA SER A 114 -5.69 23.32 14.40
C SER A 114 -5.10 21.94 14.63
N LYS A 115 -5.95 20.94 14.92
CA LYS A 115 -5.51 19.56 15.06
C LYS A 115 -5.02 18.98 13.72
N VAL A 116 -5.75 19.21 12.63
CA VAL A 116 -5.29 18.79 11.28
C VAL A 116 -3.96 19.44 10.92
N ASN A 117 -3.82 20.75 11.13
CA ASN A 117 -2.58 21.47 10.84
C ASN A 117 -1.40 20.95 11.67
N SER A 118 -1.63 20.49 12.91
CA SER A 118 -0.56 19.93 13.73
C SER A 118 0.07 18.66 13.15
N PHE A 119 -0.65 17.92 12.29
CA PHE A 119 -0.08 16.78 11.55
C PHE A 119 0.80 17.27 10.39
N LEU A 120 0.38 18.30 9.66
CA LEU A 120 1.16 18.90 8.57
C LEU A 120 2.51 19.45 9.02
N ASP A 121 2.57 19.97 10.25
CA ASP A 121 3.81 20.50 10.84
C ASP A 121 4.69 19.40 11.47
N ALA A 122 4.21 18.16 11.52
CA ALA A 122 4.87 17.04 12.20
C ALA A 122 4.88 15.78 11.30
N PRO A 123 5.86 15.64 10.39
CA PRO A 123 5.86 14.56 9.38
C PRO A 123 5.94 13.13 9.96
N LYS A 124 6.27 13.00 11.25
CA LYS A 124 6.24 11.73 11.99
C LYS A 124 4.84 11.39 12.51
N GLU A 125 3.89 12.31 12.45
CA GLU A 125 2.52 12.17 12.94
C GLU A 125 1.60 12.00 11.74
N GLN A 126 1.03 10.81 11.64
CA GLN A 126 0.16 10.37 10.56
C GLN A 126 -1.24 10.18 11.13
N TYR A 127 -2.26 10.41 10.31
CA TYR A 127 -3.63 10.18 10.75
C TYR A 127 -4.50 9.53 9.69
N VAL A 128 -5.37 8.65 10.18
CA VAL A 128 -6.16 7.74 9.36
C VAL A 128 -7.63 7.96 9.70
N LEU A 129 -8.46 8.21 8.69
CA LEU A 129 -9.91 8.13 8.82
C LEU A 129 -10.37 6.73 8.42
N VAL A 130 -11.23 6.12 9.22
CA VAL A 130 -11.89 4.86 8.89
C VAL A 130 -13.38 5.13 8.72
N LEU A 131 -13.90 4.85 7.53
CA LEU A 131 -15.32 4.97 7.18
C LEU A 131 -15.99 3.61 7.18
N SER A 132 -17.29 3.58 7.45
CA SER A 132 -18.06 2.34 7.30
C SER A 132 -18.13 1.91 5.84
N ASP A 133 -18.21 0.60 5.60
CA ASP A 133 -18.38 0.05 4.25
C ASP A 133 -19.70 0.49 3.59
N ASN A 134 -20.65 0.99 4.39
CA ASN A 134 -21.91 1.55 3.90
C ASN A 134 -21.83 3.02 3.48
N HIS A 135 -20.68 3.67 3.69
CA HIS A 135 -20.50 5.07 3.32
C HIS A 135 -20.51 5.22 1.80
N PRO A 136 -21.24 6.17 1.19
CA PRO A 136 -21.39 6.26 -0.27
C PRO A 136 -20.07 6.30 -1.04
N LEU A 137 -19.10 7.09 -0.57
CA LEU A 137 -17.74 7.12 -1.14
C LEU A 137 -17.07 5.72 -1.17
N VAL A 138 -17.23 4.90 -0.12
CA VAL A 138 -16.62 3.57 -0.05
C VAL A 138 -17.26 2.62 -1.05
N ILE A 139 -18.60 2.68 -1.18
CA ILE A 139 -19.37 1.84 -2.10
C ILE A 139 -19.07 2.21 -3.56
N GLU A 140 -19.17 3.49 -3.91
CA GLU A 140 -19.11 3.94 -5.30
C GLU A 140 -17.72 3.79 -5.91
N GLU A 141 -16.68 4.01 -5.11
CA GLU A 141 -15.27 3.94 -5.56
C GLU A 141 -14.61 2.59 -5.20
N GLU A 142 -15.36 1.64 -4.61
CA GLU A 142 -14.88 0.33 -4.17
C GLU A 142 -13.57 0.41 -3.35
N ILE A 143 -13.50 1.39 -2.45
CA ILE A 143 -12.27 1.74 -1.73
C ILE A 143 -11.97 0.72 -0.64
N ASN A 144 -10.73 0.23 -0.61
CA ASN A 144 -10.17 -0.38 0.59
C ASN A 144 -9.31 0.61 1.39
N GLY A 145 -8.58 1.46 0.66
CA GLY A 145 -7.78 2.55 1.19
C GLY A 145 -7.54 3.59 0.11
N MET A 146 -7.24 4.81 0.54
CA MET A 146 -6.89 5.90 -0.36
C MET A 146 -6.06 6.95 0.38
N THR A 147 -5.15 7.60 -0.32
CA THR A 147 -4.47 8.80 0.16
C THR A 147 -4.52 9.92 -0.87
N MET A 148 -4.27 11.15 -0.41
CA MET A 148 -4.13 12.33 -1.27
C MET A 148 -2.77 12.99 -1.05
N VAL A 149 -1.71 12.34 -1.52
CA VAL A 149 -0.31 12.84 -1.41
C VAL A 149 -0.11 14.27 -1.91
N ASN A 150 -0.98 14.73 -2.81
CA ASN A 150 -0.92 16.09 -3.34
C ASN A 150 -1.55 17.16 -2.43
N LEU A 151 -2.50 16.80 -1.57
CA LEU A 151 -3.20 17.73 -0.67
C LEU A 151 -2.68 17.64 0.76
N ASN A 152 -2.30 16.45 1.19
CA ASN A 152 -1.87 16.18 2.55
C ASN A 152 -0.97 14.93 2.56
N ASP A 153 0.28 15.11 2.98
CA ASP A 153 1.27 14.03 3.09
C ASP A 153 1.20 13.27 4.43
N SER A 154 0.11 13.47 5.18
CA SER A 154 -0.11 12.89 6.51
C SER A 154 -1.48 12.18 6.66
N PHE A 155 -2.30 12.15 5.61
CA PHE A 155 -3.69 11.65 5.65
C PHE A 155 -3.87 10.35 4.87
N VAL A 156 -4.54 9.40 5.50
CA VAL A 156 -5.03 8.16 4.88
C VAL A 156 -6.52 7.98 5.17
N LEU A 157 -7.23 7.47 4.19
CA LEU A 157 -8.59 6.95 4.32
C LEU A 157 -8.55 5.43 4.23
N LEU A 158 -9.28 4.74 5.10
CA LEU A 158 -9.53 3.29 5.04
C LEU A 158 -11.04 3.03 5.07
N ALA A 159 -11.46 1.96 4.39
CA ALA A 159 -12.76 1.35 4.60
C ALA A 159 -12.76 0.52 5.90
N GLU A 160 -13.94 0.05 6.34
CA GLU A 160 -14.09 -0.71 7.58
C GLU A 160 -13.55 -2.14 7.40
N ASP A 161 -13.84 -2.78 6.26
CA ASP A 161 -13.37 -4.14 5.94
C ASP A 161 -12.02 -4.20 5.19
N PHE A 162 -11.18 -3.17 5.32
CA PHE A 162 -9.89 -3.10 4.62
C PHE A 162 -8.99 -4.34 4.87
N PRO A 163 -8.30 -4.86 3.83
CA PRO A 163 -7.25 -5.86 4.01
C PRO A 163 -6.06 -5.30 4.82
N ILE A 164 -5.48 -6.13 5.67
CA ILE A 164 -4.48 -5.71 6.67
C ILE A 164 -3.21 -5.04 6.09
N THR A 165 -2.86 -5.32 4.84
CA THR A 165 -1.71 -4.73 4.14
C THR A 165 -1.99 -3.34 3.59
N VAL A 166 -3.26 -2.94 3.48
CA VAL A 166 -3.65 -1.66 2.86
C VAL A 166 -3.18 -0.47 3.68
N LEU A 167 -3.09 -0.58 5.01
CA LEU A 167 -2.56 0.53 5.82
C LEU A 167 -1.13 0.92 5.38
N GLU A 168 -0.22 -0.05 5.23
CA GLU A 168 1.15 0.27 4.79
C GLU A 168 1.22 0.65 3.31
N HIS A 169 0.31 0.12 2.49
CA HIS A 169 0.17 0.55 1.10
C HIS A 169 -0.10 2.07 1.05
N GLU A 170 -1.13 2.54 1.76
CA GLU A 170 -1.47 3.97 1.76
C GLU A 170 -0.42 4.83 2.45
N LEU A 171 0.17 4.37 3.56
CA LEU A 171 1.28 5.07 4.20
C LEU A 171 2.56 5.10 3.33
N GLY A 172 2.72 4.14 2.41
CA GLY A 172 3.81 4.11 1.44
C GLY A 172 3.72 5.23 0.41
N HIS A 173 2.51 5.53 -0.06
CA HIS A 173 2.27 6.66 -0.98
C HIS A 173 2.72 7.99 -0.38
N LEU A 174 2.57 8.20 0.93
CA LEU A 174 3.04 9.41 1.62
C LEU A 174 4.57 9.58 1.53
N GLY A 175 5.31 8.47 1.44
CA GLY A 175 6.74 8.42 1.16
C GLY A 175 7.10 8.42 -0.34
N TRP A 176 6.12 8.60 -1.22
CA TRP A 176 6.24 8.56 -2.69
C TRP A 176 6.56 7.19 -3.28
N ALA A 177 6.28 6.10 -2.56
CA ALA A 177 6.22 4.78 -3.17
C ALA A 177 5.01 4.72 -4.11
N MET A 178 5.17 4.21 -5.34
CA MET A 178 4.08 4.17 -6.31
C MET A 178 3.71 2.73 -6.66
N HIS A 179 2.57 2.60 -7.34
CA HIS A 179 2.15 1.36 -7.98
C HIS A 179 3.08 0.93 -9.10
N GLU A 180 2.76 -0.19 -9.74
CA GLU A 180 3.48 -0.65 -10.93
C GLU A 180 3.50 0.42 -12.02
N ARG A 181 4.69 0.69 -12.53
CA ARG A 181 4.90 1.52 -13.70
C ARG A 181 5.19 0.60 -14.88
N PRO A 182 4.26 0.46 -15.84
CA PRO A 182 4.60 -0.14 -17.12
C PRO A 182 5.79 0.61 -17.73
N ASN A 183 6.78 -0.11 -18.24
CA ASN A 183 7.90 0.49 -18.97
C ASN A 183 7.44 0.96 -20.36
N SER A 184 6.58 1.97 -20.38
CA SER A 184 5.97 2.58 -21.57
C SER A 184 5.67 4.06 -21.30
N GLU A 185 5.57 4.86 -22.37
CA GLU A 185 5.17 6.28 -22.27
C GLU A 185 3.83 6.46 -21.53
N SER A 186 2.94 5.47 -21.62
CA SER A 186 1.68 5.47 -20.87
C SER A 186 1.87 5.29 -19.37
N GLY A 187 2.85 4.50 -18.91
CA GLY A 187 3.13 4.33 -17.48
C GLY A 187 3.62 5.61 -16.83
N ASP A 188 4.47 6.36 -17.55
CA ASP A 188 4.92 7.70 -17.15
C ASP A 188 3.74 8.66 -17.07
N PHE A 189 2.85 8.62 -18.06
CA PHE A 189 1.65 9.45 -18.09
C PHE A 189 0.74 9.22 -16.88
N TRP A 190 0.47 7.96 -16.51
CA TRP A 190 -0.40 7.61 -15.38
C TRP A 190 0.10 8.18 -14.04
N ILE A 191 1.40 8.07 -13.76
CA ILE A 191 2.01 8.68 -12.56
C ILE A 191 1.88 10.21 -12.61
N MET A 192 2.09 10.80 -13.78
CA MET A 192 2.06 12.25 -13.96
C MET A 192 0.64 12.84 -13.86
N GLU A 193 -0.41 12.05 -14.13
CA GLU A 193 -1.81 12.46 -13.90
C GLU A 193 -2.21 12.37 -12.44
N GLN A 194 -1.69 11.37 -11.71
CA GLN A 194 -1.98 11.21 -10.28
C GLN A 194 -1.20 12.19 -9.40
N VAL A 195 -0.11 12.77 -9.90
CA VAL A 195 0.76 13.68 -9.14
C VAL A 195 0.73 15.09 -9.74
N PHE A 196 0.40 16.08 -8.91
CA PHE A 196 0.39 17.48 -9.32
C PHE A 196 1.76 17.91 -9.85
N ALA A 197 1.77 18.79 -10.85
CA ALA A 197 2.99 19.20 -11.54
C ALA A 197 4.13 19.63 -10.59
N ALA A 198 3.78 20.31 -9.49
CA ALA A 198 4.72 20.76 -8.47
C ALA A 198 5.38 19.63 -7.66
N ASN A 199 4.76 18.45 -7.58
CA ASN A 199 5.22 17.31 -6.80
C ASN A 199 5.88 16.22 -7.66
N ARG A 200 5.81 16.28 -8.99
CA ARG A 200 6.34 15.25 -9.90
C ARG A 200 7.83 14.93 -9.68
N SER A 201 8.62 15.91 -9.24
CA SER A 201 10.05 15.72 -8.93
C SER A 201 10.31 14.85 -7.68
N LYS A 202 9.30 14.64 -6.84
CA LYS A 202 9.38 13.76 -5.65
C LYS A 202 9.24 12.29 -6.05
N VAL A 203 8.53 12.00 -7.14
CA VAL A 203 8.40 10.64 -7.66
C VAL A 203 9.70 10.20 -8.32
N LYS A 204 10.30 9.14 -7.78
CA LYS A 204 11.60 8.63 -8.27
C LYS A 204 11.39 7.72 -9.48
N PRO A 205 12.35 7.64 -10.42
CA PRO A 205 12.25 6.71 -11.55
C PRO A 205 12.04 5.25 -11.12
N TYR A 206 12.66 4.86 -10.01
CA TYR A 206 12.60 3.54 -9.38
C TYR A 206 11.40 3.32 -8.45
N SER A 207 10.44 4.23 -8.36
CA SER A 207 9.31 4.14 -7.41
C SER A 207 8.18 3.19 -7.83
N GLY A 208 8.47 2.08 -8.51
CA GLY A 208 7.45 1.14 -8.96
C GLY A 208 7.22 -0.03 -8.01
N ALA A 209 5.97 -0.47 -7.89
CA ALA A 209 5.67 -1.81 -7.37
C ALA A 209 6.14 -2.90 -8.35
N PHE A 210 6.16 -4.15 -7.89
CA PHE A 210 6.61 -5.28 -8.72
C PHE A 210 5.86 -6.59 -8.41
N HIS A 211 5.84 -7.49 -9.39
CA HIS A 211 5.34 -8.86 -9.24
C HIS A 211 6.46 -9.88 -9.39
N CYS A 212 6.46 -10.91 -8.55
CA CYS A 212 7.37 -12.05 -8.59
C CYS A 212 6.62 -13.33 -8.22
N SER A 213 6.73 -14.37 -9.04
CA SER A 213 6.20 -15.71 -8.78
C SER A 213 4.71 -15.74 -8.41
N ASN A 214 3.90 -14.94 -9.12
CA ASN A 214 2.45 -14.75 -8.91
C ASN A 214 2.05 -14.01 -7.61
N TYR A 215 2.99 -13.34 -6.96
CA TYR A 215 2.73 -12.43 -5.85
C TYR A 215 3.14 -11.01 -6.28
N GLY A 216 2.42 -10.00 -5.81
CA GLY A 216 2.82 -8.62 -5.96
C GLY A 216 3.32 -8.04 -4.64
N THR A 217 4.24 -7.09 -4.69
CA THR A 217 4.74 -6.35 -3.50
C THR A 217 3.64 -5.47 -2.88
N VAL A 218 3.86 -4.92 -1.68
CA VAL A 218 2.81 -4.16 -0.94
C VAL A 218 2.14 -3.06 -1.76
N MET A 219 2.88 -2.40 -2.65
CA MET A 219 2.37 -1.32 -3.51
C MET A 219 1.70 -1.84 -4.80
N SER A 220 1.56 -3.16 -4.98
CA SER A 220 0.81 -3.73 -6.11
C SER A 220 -0.67 -3.85 -5.76
N TYR A 221 -1.52 -3.97 -6.78
CA TYR A 221 -2.94 -4.35 -6.62
C TYR A 221 -3.15 -5.86 -6.53
N SER A 222 -2.11 -6.62 -6.18
CA SER A 222 -2.18 -8.08 -6.16
C SER A 222 -2.96 -8.59 -4.94
N GLU A 223 -3.86 -9.54 -5.15
CA GLU A 223 -4.50 -10.28 -4.05
C GLU A 223 -3.47 -11.04 -3.20
N LYS A 224 -2.39 -11.50 -3.84
CA LYS A 224 -1.32 -12.26 -3.20
C LYS A 224 -0.14 -11.34 -2.95
N VAL A 225 0.00 -10.89 -1.72
CA VAL A 225 0.99 -9.87 -1.36
C VAL A 225 2.27 -10.50 -0.83
N VAL A 226 3.43 -10.10 -1.38
CA VAL A 226 4.72 -10.21 -0.71
C VAL A 226 4.73 -9.14 0.38
N PRO A 227 4.91 -9.50 1.67
CA PRO A 227 4.85 -8.55 2.78
C PRO A 227 6.14 -7.72 2.85
N ALA A 228 6.38 -6.94 1.80
CA ALA A 228 7.54 -6.08 1.59
C ALA A 228 7.25 -5.08 0.45
N TYR A 229 7.93 -3.94 0.47
CA TYR A 229 8.11 -3.09 -0.70
C TYR A 229 8.97 -3.78 -1.76
N SER A 230 8.80 -3.38 -3.02
CA SER A 230 9.61 -3.87 -4.12
C SER A 230 11.09 -3.56 -3.92
N SER A 231 11.94 -4.55 -4.23
CA SER A 231 13.40 -4.41 -4.18
C SER A 231 14.06 -5.55 -4.94
N PRO A 232 15.16 -5.31 -5.69
CA PRO A 232 15.91 -6.38 -6.35
C PRO A 232 16.60 -7.36 -5.37
N LEU A 233 16.69 -6.99 -4.08
CA LEU A 233 17.28 -7.81 -3.02
C LEU A 233 16.29 -8.76 -2.35
N ILE A 234 15.00 -8.59 -2.63
CA ILE A 234 13.94 -9.47 -2.12
C ILE A 234 13.59 -10.45 -3.24
N SER A 235 13.34 -11.72 -2.90
CA SER A 235 12.90 -12.70 -3.89
C SER A 235 11.81 -13.61 -3.36
N ASN A 236 11.03 -14.18 -4.28
CA ASN A 236 10.06 -15.23 -4.02
C ASN A 236 10.37 -16.40 -4.94
N ASN A 237 10.60 -17.59 -4.39
CA ASN A 237 10.99 -18.78 -5.17
C ASN A 237 12.21 -18.55 -6.08
N GLY A 238 13.15 -17.69 -5.64
CA GLY A 238 14.35 -17.33 -6.39
C GLY A 238 14.15 -16.27 -7.48
N GLU A 239 12.91 -15.80 -7.70
CA GLU A 239 12.63 -14.68 -8.61
C GLU A 239 12.67 -13.34 -7.84
N PRO A 240 13.50 -12.37 -8.27
CA PRO A 240 13.54 -11.05 -7.64
C PRO A 240 12.19 -10.33 -7.67
N CYS A 241 11.83 -9.69 -6.56
CA CYS A 241 10.60 -8.93 -6.36
C CYS A 241 10.84 -7.43 -6.52
N GLY A 242 11.64 -7.05 -7.50
CA GLY A 242 11.94 -5.65 -7.81
C GLY A 242 13.04 -5.51 -8.86
N ASN A 243 13.29 -4.26 -9.23
CA ASN A 243 14.30 -3.87 -10.20
C ASN A 243 14.92 -2.53 -9.78
N GLU A 244 16.25 -2.43 -9.85
CA GLU A 244 16.98 -1.24 -9.39
C GLU A 244 16.60 0.05 -10.15
N GLU A 245 16.21 -0.06 -11.42
CA GLU A 245 15.95 1.10 -12.28
C GLU A 245 14.52 1.64 -12.15
N TYR A 246 13.54 0.75 -12.00
CA TYR A 246 12.12 1.12 -12.10
C TYR A 246 11.21 0.53 -11.00
N ALA A 247 11.71 -0.35 -10.13
CA ALA A 247 10.87 -1.01 -9.11
C ALA A 247 11.63 -1.35 -7.81
N ASP A 248 12.05 -0.33 -7.08
CA ASP A 248 12.71 -0.40 -5.78
C ASP A 248 12.06 0.60 -4.81
N ASN A 249 10.78 0.38 -4.49
CA ASN A 249 10.08 1.17 -3.49
C ASN A 249 10.72 1.05 -2.09
N ALA A 250 11.44 -0.03 -1.81
CA ALA A 250 12.19 -0.16 -0.57
C ALA A 250 13.27 0.94 -0.47
N ARG A 251 13.97 1.24 -1.57
CA ARG A 251 14.90 2.39 -1.64
C ARG A 251 14.19 3.73 -1.45
N VAL A 252 13.05 3.94 -2.11
CA VAL A 252 12.25 5.17 -1.95
C VAL A 252 11.90 5.40 -0.47
N MET A 253 11.41 4.35 0.20
CA MET A 253 11.01 4.45 1.60
C MET A 253 12.18 4.60 2.56
N ARG A 254 13.35 4.00 2.26
CA ARG A 254 14.59 4.27 3.02
C ARG A 254 15.05 5.73 2.86
N GLU A 255 14.95 6.30 1.67
CA GLU A 255 15.23 7.72 1.42
C GLU A 255 14.25 8.63 2.16
N TYR A 256 12.95 8.29 2.15
CA TYR A 256 11.93 9.00 2.93
C TYR A 256 12.19 8.91 4.44
N ALA A 257 12.57 7.75 4.95
CA ALA A 257 12.90 7.58 6.36
C ALA A 257 14.00 8.55 6.84
N LYS A 258 14.97 8.87 5.98
CA LYS A 258 16.03 9.86 6.27
C LYS A 258 15.48 11.28 6.40
N THR A 259 14.40 11.63 5.71
CA THR A 259 13.77 12.96 5.85
C THR A 259 12.99 13.10 7.15
N LEU A 260 12.73 11.99 7.85
CA LEU A 260 12.07 11.96 9.14
C LEU A 260 13.05 11.95 10.32
N GLN A 261 14.37 11.88 10.12
CA GLN A 261 15.33 11.86 11.22
C GLN A 261 15.65 13.27 11.72
#